data_AF-A0A1F9Y074-F1
#
_entry.id   AF-A0A1F9Y074-F1
#
_cell.length_a   1.000
_cell.length_b   1.000
_cell.length_c   1.000
_cell.angle_alpha   90.00
_cell.angle_beta   90.00
_cell.angle_gamma   90.00
#
_symmetry.space_group_name_H-M   'P 1'
#
loop_
_entity.id
_entity.type
_entity.pdbx_description
1 polymer ?
#
loop_
_entity_poly.entity_id
_entity_poly.type
_entity_poly.pdbx_seq_one_letter_code
_entity_poly.pdbx_strand_id
1 'polypeptide(L)' 'MEKRLLNVRELSVYLGTTKGSLYTMVCLRKIPQHCVVKLGRSLRFERTAIDAWLDTQKAS' A
#
# COMPACT_ATOMS: atom_id res chain seq x y z
N MET A 1 19.01 3.58 -0.39
CA MET A 1 17.64 3.40 -0.93
C MET A 1 16.66 4.05 0.05
N GLU A 2 15.97 5.12 -0.33
CA GLU A 2 15.04 5.86 0.53
C GLU A 2 13.81 5.00 0.90
N LYS A 3 13.66 4.64 2.18
CA LYS A 3 12.43 4.01 2.70
C LYS A 3 11.33 5.08 2.81
N ARG A 4 10.63 5.37 1.72
CA ARG A 4 9.47 6.27 1.74
C ARG A 4 8.23 5.50 2.21
N LEU A 5 7.75 5.85 3.40
CA LEU A 5 6.48 5.38 3.94
C LEU A 5 5.36 6.33 3.50
N LEU A 6 4.51 5.85 2.60
CA LEU A 6 3.33 6.55 2.11
C LEU A 6 2.18 6.41 3.11
N ASN A 7 1.42 7.47 3.33
CA ASN A 7 0.16 7.34 4.07
C ASN A 7 -0.96 6.86 3.14
N VAL A 8 -2.11 6.44 3.70
CA VAL A 8 -3.26 5.97 2.91
C VAL A 8 -3.70 6.98 1.83
N ARG A 9 -3.54 8.28 2.08
CA ARG A 9 -3.85 9.34 1.11
C ARG A 9 -2.87 9.35 -0.05
N GLU A 10 -1.58 9.22 0.22
CA GLU A 10 -0.56 9.21 -0.84
C GLU A 10 -0.64 7.93 -1.64
N LEU A 11 -0.85 6.80 -0.98
CA LEU A 11 -1.04 5.52 -1.66
C LEU A 11 -2.31 5.52 -2.54
N SER A 12 -3.36 6.19 -2.09
CA SER A 12 -4.60 6.40 -2.87
C SER A 12 -4.32 7.12 -4.17
N VAL A 13 -3.53 8.21 -4.12
CA VAL A 13 -3.10 8.94 -5.31
C VAL A 13 -2.15 8.10 -6.17
N TYR A 14 -1.20 7.39 -5.55
CA TYR A 14 -0.21 6.58 -6.25
C TYR A 14 -0.83 5.42 -7.05
N LEU A 15 -1.79 4.71 -6.45
CA LEU A 15 -2.53 3.62 -7.09
C LEU A 15 -3.67 4.11 -7.99
N GLY A 16 -4.00 5.41 -7.97
CA GLY A 16 -5.18 5.94 -8.66
C GLY A 16 -6.50 5.39 -8.10
N THR A 17 -6.55 5.02 -6.82
CA THR A 17 -7.71 4.42 -6.16
C THR A 17 -8.25 5.31 -5.05
N THR A 18 -9.43 5.01 -4.51
CA THR A 18 -9.99 5.74 -3.36
C THR A 18 -9.48 5.18 -2.03
N LYS A 19 -9.43 6.02 -0.98
CA LYS A 19 -9.06 5.58 0.37
C LYS A 19 -9.94 4.42 0.86
N GLY A 20 -11.24 4.45 0.56
CA GLY A 20 -12.18 3.38 0.92
C GLY A 20 -11.80 2.05 0.27
N SER A 21 -11.51 2.08 -1.04
CA SER A 21 -11.02 0.90 -1.77
C SER A 21 -9.70 0.39 -1.17
N LEU A 22 -8.80 1.29 -0.75
CA LEU A 22 -7.58 0.92 -0.04
C LEU A 22 -7.82 0.17 1.26
N TYR A 23 -8.72 0.67 2.13
CA TYR A 23 -9.10 -0.05 3.35
C TYR A 23 -9.70 -1.41 3.03
N THR A 24 -10.55 -1.50 2.01
CA THR A 24 -11.10 -2.79 1.53
C THR A 24 -10.00 -3.72 1.04
N MET A 25 -9.04 -3.25 0.25
CA MET A 25 -7.91 -4.06 -0.23
C MET A 25 -7.03 -4.57 0.91
N VAL A 26 -6.77 -3.75 1.93
CA VAL A 26 -6.04 -4.16 3.13
C VAL A 26 -6.84 -5.20 3.92
N CYS A 27 -8.15 -5.00 4.07
CA CYS A 27 -9.05 -5.92 4.77
C CYS A 27 -9.15 -7.27 4.05
N LEU A 28 -9.31 -7.24 2.72
CA LEU A 28 -9.33 -8.40 1.84
C LEU A 28 -7.96 -9.04 1.63
N ARG A 29 -6.90 -8.53 2.29
CA ARG A 29 -5.52 -8.99 2.15
C ARG A 29 -5.00 -9.02 0.71
N LYS A 30 -5.56 -8.16 -0.16
CA LYS A 30 -5.03 -7.95 -1.51
C LYS A 30 -3.66 -7.27 -1.47
N ILE A 31 -3.48 -6.36 -0.51
CA ILE A 31 -2.18 -5.77 -0.23
C ILE A 31 -1.48 -6.65 0.82
N PRO A 32 -0.24 -7.08 0.56
CA PRO A 32 0.50 -7.88 1.51
C PRO A 32 0.72 -7.13 2.83
N GLN A 33 0.64 -7.83 3.95
CA GLN A 33 0.85 -7.21 5.26
C GLN A 33 2.26 -6.64 5.43
N HIS A 34 3.27 -7.18 4.72
CA HIS A 34 4.63 -6.63 4.74
C HIS A 34 4.73 -5.26 4.05
N CYS A 35 3.81 -4.94 3.12
CA CYS A 35 3.71 -3.60 2.54
C CYS A 35 3.05 -2.60 3.48
N VAL A 36 2.33 -3.07 4.51
CA VAL A 36 1.51 -2.25 5.41
C VAL A 36 2.16 -2.16 6.78
N VAL A 37 2.65 -0.97 7.12
CA VAL A 37 3.22 -0.65 8.42
C VAL A 37 2.15 0.01 9.29
N LYS A 38 1.70 -0.69 10.33
CA LYS A 38 0.80 -0.12 11.34
C LYS A 38 1.60 0.76 12.30
N LEU A 39 1.27 2.05 12.35
CA LEU A 39 1.77 3.02 13.33
C LEU A 39 0.61 3.51 14.19
N GLY A 40 0.34 2.78 15.27
CA GLY A 40 -0.77 3.04 16.17
C GLY A 40 -2.12 3.00 15.44
N ARG A 41 -2.81 4.14 15.37
CA ARG A 41 -4.09 4.29 14.64
C ARG A 41 -3.93 4.57 13.15
N SER A 42 -2.71 4.82 12.68
CA SER A 42 -2.44 5.17 11.28
C SER A 42 -1.81 3.99 10.53
N LEU A 43 -2.23 3.80 9.29
CA LEU A 43 -1.61 2.86 8.35
C LEU A 43 -0.63 3.62 7.46
N ARG A 44 0.62 3.17 7.47
CA ARG A 44 1.64 3.57 6.51
C ARG A 44 1.93 2.41 5.55
N PHE A 45 2.45 2.75 4.39
CA PHE A 45 2.69 1.81 3.32
C PHE A 45 4.10 2.03 2.79
N GLU A 46 4.92 0.99 2.80
CA GLU A 46 6.27 1.13 2.27
C GLU A 46 6.22 1.18 0.74
N ARG A 47 6.69 2.28 0.16
CA ARG A 47 6.64 2.47 -1.29
C ARG A 47 7.35 1.35 -2.04
N THR A 48 8.54 0.95 -1.58
CA THR A 48 9.33 -0.11 -2.23
C THR A 48 8.62 -1.45 -2.20
N ALA A 49 8.03 -1.83 -1.07
CA ALA A 49 7.21 -3.03 -0.99
C ALA A 49 5.95 -2.97 -1.87
N ILE A 50 5.28 -1.82 -1.95
CA ILE A 50 4.13 -1.63 -2.85
C ILE A 50 4.57 -1.75 -4.31
N ASP A 51 5.72 -1.18 -4.67
CA ASP A 51 6.27 -1.23 -6.03
C ASP A 51 6.58 -2.67 -6.45
N ALA A 52 7.28 -3.43 -5.59
CA ALA A 52 7.55 -4.85 -5.82
C ALA A 52 6.27 -5.70 -5.92
N TRP A 53 5.27 -5.39 -5.10
CA TRP A 53 3.96 -6.04 -5.19
C TRP A 53 3.23 -5.71 -6.49
N LEU A 54 3.26 -4.44 -6.93
CA LEU A 54 2.68 -4.02 -8.20
C LEU A 54 3.36 -4.69 -9.39
N ASP A 55 4.68 -4.83 -9.34
CA ASP A 55 5.47 -5.55 -10.36
C ASP A 55 5.02 -7.02 -10.46
N THR A 56 4.84 -7.67 -9.30
CA THR A 56 4.32 -9.05 -9.22
C THR A 56 2.90 -9.16 -9.81
N GLN A 57 2.05 -8.16 -9.63
CA GLN A 57 0.69 -8.15 -10.18
C GLN A 57 0.63 -7.84 -11.68
N LYS A 58 1.55 -7.03 -12.20
CA LYS A 58 1.63 -6.70 -13.64
C LYS A 58 2.19 -7.83 -14.49
N ALA A 59 2.99 -8.72 -13.90
CA ALA A 59 3.62 -9.84 -14.59
C ALA A 59 2.70 -11.07 -14.80
N SER A 60 1.38 -10.94 -14.58
CA SER A 60 0.39 -12.01 -14.79
C SER A 60 -0.44 -11.82 -16.05
#